data_AF-A0A7C5DBG1-F1
#
_entry.id   AF-A0A7C5DBG1-F1
#
_cell.length_a   1.000
_cell.length_b   1.000
_cell.length_c   1.000
_cell.angle_alpha   90.00
_cell.angle_beta   90.00
_cell.angle_gamma   90.00
#
_symmetry.space_group_name_H-M   'P 1'
#
loop_
_entity.id
_entity.type
_entity.pdbx_description
1 polymer ?
#
loop_
_entity_poly.entity_id
_entity_poly.type
_entity_poly.pdbx_seq_one_letter_code
_entity_poly.pdbx_strand_id
1 'polypeptide(L)'
;VTLHNICDQIKNLDIDAQAKQAILDQCHQMIETELTEKRLKMELTVGDSEFLSKLQKKHPNLNQRELRVSLMVKLNYDTREIARSIGISTRGMESIRYRMHRKLGLDKHKSIKTYLAELASETI
;
A
#
# COMPACT_ATOMS: atom_id res chain seq x y z
N VAL A 1 2.52 12.73 -16.80
CA VAL A 1 2.51 14.03 -17.54
C VAL A 1 1.08 14.47 -17.89
N THR A 2 0.13 13.56 -18.08
CA THR A 2 -1.29 13.88 -18.37
C THR A 2 -2.11 14.34 -17.15
N LEU A 3 -1.96 13.71 -15.98
CA LEU A 3 -2.76 14.06 -14.79
C LEU A 3 -2.47 15.46 -14.21
N HIS A 4 -1.21 15.92 -14.30
CA HIS A 4 -0.84 17.28 -13.86
C HIS A 4 -1.54 18.36 -14.71
N ASN A 5 -1.60 18.16 -16.04
CA ASN A 5 -2.33 19.07 -16.93
C ASN A 5 -3.84 19.08 -16.66
N ILE A 6 -4.42 17.93 -16.33
CA ILE A 6 -5.83 17.84 -15.96
C ILE A 6 -6.09 18.62 -14.66
N CYS A 7 -5.20 18.52 -13.66
CA CYS A 7 -5.29 19.31 -12.42
C CYS A 7 -5.27 20.82 -12.68
N ASP A 8 -4.40 21.29 -13.58
CA ASP A 8 -4.30 22.71 -13.91
C ASP A 8 -5.49 23.20 -14.75
N GLN A 9 -6.09 22.34 -15.58
CA GLN A 9 -7.35 22.65 -16.26
C GLN A 9 -8.54 22.74 -15.28
N ILE A 10 -8.59 21.88 -14.26
CA ILE A 10 -9.64 21.93 -13.21
C ILE A 10 -9.54 23.20 -12.37
N LYS A 11 -8.32 23.72 -12.13
CA LYS A 11 -8.13 25.01 -11.44
C LYS A 11 -8.77 26.19 -12.18
N ASN A 12 -8.97 26.09 -13.49
CA ASN A 12 -9.49 27.17 -14.33
C ASN A 12 -10.97 27.00 -14.71
N LEU A 13 -11.64 25.91 -14.30
CA LEU A 13 -13.08 25.73 -14.50
C LEU A 13 -13.88 26.50 -13.44
N ASP A 14 -14.93 27.18 -13.89
CA ASP A 14 -15.91 27.88 -13.04
C ASP A 14 -16.89 26.84 -12.44
N ILE A 15 -16.36 26.05 -11.51
CA ILE A 15 -17.06 25.00 -10.78
C ILE A 15 -17.14 25.40 -9.32
N ASP A 16 -18.23 25.01 -8.65
CA ASP A 16 -18.41 25.14 -7.20
C ASP A 16 -17.14 24.72 -6.44
N ALA A 17 -16.75 25.54 -5.45
CA ALA A 17 -15.47 25.39 -4.75
C ALA A 17 -15.32 24.00 -4.09
N GLN A 18 -16.43 23.40 -3.66
CA GLN A 18 -16.45 22.09 -3.02
C GLN A 18 -16.26 20.96 -4.05
N ALA A 19 -16.92 21.05 -5.21
CA ALA A 19 -16.71 20.12 -6.31
C ALA A 19 -15.28 20.20 -6.89
N LYS A 20 -14.71 21.41 -6.97
CA LYS A 20 -13.32 21.63 -7.39
C LYS A 20 -12.32 20.97 -6.44
N GLN A 21 -12.53 21.13 -5.13
CA GLN A 21 -11.69 20.48 -4.13
C GLN A 21 -11.79 18.95 -4.21
N ALA A 22 -13.00 18.41 -4.37
CA ALA A 22 -13.20 16.96 -4.48
C ALA A 22 -12.45 16.35 -5.69
N ILE A 23 -12.47 17.03 -6.84
CA ILE A 23 -11.76 16.55 -8.04
C ILE A 23 -10.23 16.64 -7.85
N LEU A 24 -9.74 17.72 -7.21
CA LEU A 24 -8.32 17.84 -6.88
C LEU A 24 -7.88 16.73 -5.93
N ASP A 25 -8.66 16.43 -4.89
CA ASP A 25 -8.34 15.37 -3.94
C ASP A 25 -8.28 14.01 -4.63
N GLN A 26 -9.22 13.71 -5.54
CA GLN A 26 -9.18 12.50 -6.36
C GLN A 26 -7.93 12.44 -7.24
N CYS A 27 -7.54 13.55 -7.88
CA CYS A 27 -6.34 13.59 -8.71
C CYS A 27 -5.07 13.34 -7.89
N HIS A 28 -4.97 13.88 -6.67
CA HIS A 28 -3.86 13.61 -5.77
C HIS A 28 -3.79 12.13 -5.39
N GLN A 29 -4.93 11.50 -5.06
CA GLN A 29 -5.01 10.07 -4.76
C GLN A 29 -4.60 9.19 -5.94
N MET A 30 -4.98 9.56 -7.17
CA MET A 30 -4.58 8.85 -8.39
C MET A 30 -3.06 8.92 -8.61
N ILE A 31 -2.46 10.10 -8.41
CA ILE A 31 -1.00 10.28 -8.54
C ILE A 31 -0.26 9.45 -7.48
N GLU A 32 -0.72 9.48 -6.23
CA GLU A 32 -0.11 8.70 -5.15
C GLU A 32 -0.17 7.18 -5.43
N THR A 33 -1.29 6.71 -5.98
CA THR A 33 -1.47 5.32 -6.39
C THR A 33 -0.49 4.96 -7.51
N GLU A 34 -0.43 5.72 -8.61
CA GLU A 34 0.48 5.44 -9.75
C GLU A 34 1.96 5.39 -9.31
N LEU A 35 2.37 6.30 -8.42
CA LEU A 35 3.73 6.31 -7.86
C LEU A 35 4.00 5.05 -7.02
N THR A 36 3.02 4.63 -6.23
CA THR A 36 3.13 3.43 -5.38
C THR A 36 3.16 2.17 -6.23
N GLU A 37 2.36 2.08 -7.28
CA GLU A 37 2.37 0.98 -8.25
C GLU A 37 3.75 0.81 -8.90
N LYS A 38 4.34 1.92 -9.40
CA LYS A 38 5.69 1.90 -9.98
C LYS A 38 6.74 1.43 -8.99
N ARG A 39 6.65 1.90 -7.74
CA ARG A 39 7.59 1.57 -6.67
C ARG A 39 7.51 0.10 -6.25
N LEU A 40 6.29 -0.45 -6.21
CA LEU A 40 6.03 -1.83 -5.80
C LEU A 40 6.04 -2.82 -6.98
N LYS A 41 6.05 -2.33 -8.22
CA LYS A 41 5.93 -3.12 -9.45
C LYS A 41 4.69 -4.02 -9.40
N MET A 42 3.57 -3.44 -9.00
CA MET A 42 2.26 -4.11 -8.82
C MET A 42 1.17 -3.10 -9.16
N GLU A 43 0.12 -3.55 -9.84
CA GLU A 43 -1.11 -2.77 -9.99
C GLU A 43 -1.88 -2.77 -8.67
N LEU A 44 -2.48 -1.63 -8.31
CA LEU A 44 -3.12 -1.42 -7.02
C LEU A 44 -4.56 -0.97 -7.22
N THR A 45 -5.46 -1.54 -6.45
CA THR A 45 -6.80 -0.96 -6.29
C THR A 45 -6.74 0.22 -5.31
N VAL A 46 -7.79 1.06 -5.30
CA VAL A 46 -7.93 2.14 -4.30
C VAL A 46 -7.81 1.58 -2.88
N GLY A 47 -8.44 0.42 -2.61
CA GLY A 47 -8.34 -0.26 -1.32
C GLY A 47 -6.96 -0.80 -0.98
N ASP A 48 -6.10 -1.08 -1.97
CA ASP A 48 -4.70 -1.46 -1.73
C ASP A 48 -3.85 -0.24 -1.37
N SER A 49 -4.05 0.89 -2.06
CA SER A 49 -3.39 2.16 -1.75
C SER A 49 -3.75 2.65 -0.35
N GLU A 50 -5.04 2.65 0.01
CA GLU A 50 -5.49 3.05 1.35
C GLU A 50 -4.90 2.14 2.44
N PHE A 51 -4.91 0.83 2.22
CA PHE A 51 -4.29 -0.13 3.12
C PHE A 51 -2.80 0.15 3.31
N LEU A 52 -2.05 0.38 2.22
CA LEU A 52 -0.63 0.67 2.28
C LEU A 52 -0.34 1.97 3.01
N SER A 53 -1.12 3.02 2.78
CA SER A 53 -0.98 4.30 3.48
C SER A 53 -1.32 4.16 4.97
N LYS A 54 -2.36 3.41 5.34
CA LYS A 54 -2.67 3.07 6.75
C LYS A 54 -1.53 2.29 7.40
N LEU A 55 -1.01 1.27 6.71
CA LEU A 55 0.09 0.45 7.19
C LEU A 55 1.36 1.26 7.40
N GLN A 56 1.71 2.12 6.45
CA GLN A 56 2.90 2.96 6.51
C GLN A 56 2.78 4.05 7.59
N LYS A 57 1.58 4.61 7.80
CA LYS A 57 1.31 5.55 8.90
C LYS A 57 1.47 4.90 10.27
N LYS A 58 0.97 3.67 10.44
CA LYS A 58 1.07 2.91 11.70
C LYS A 58 2.47 2.34 11.94
N HIS A 59 3.18 1.99 10.87
CA HIS A 59 4.50 1.35 10.90
C HIS A 59 5.49 2.02 9.94
N PRO A 60 5.97 3.24 10.26
CA PRO A 60 6.85 4.01 9.37
C PRO A 60 8.21 3.36 9.11
N ASN A 61 8.60 2.39 9.94
CA ASN A 61 9.88 1.67 9.85
C ASN A 61 9.86 0.50 8.83
N LEU A 62 8.73 0.25 8.18
CA LEU A 62 8.64 -0.72 7.09
C LEU A 62 9.25 -0.12 5.82
N ASN A 63 10.18 -0.86 5.22
CA ASN A 63 10.74 -0.47 3.94
C ASN A 63 9.84 -0.91 2.76
N GLN A 64 10.17 -0.45 1.55
CA GLN A 64 9.38 -0.76 0.35
C GLN A 64 9.22 -2.25 0.07
N ARG A 65 10.26 -3.03 0.35
CA ARG A 65 10.21 -4.48 0.17
C ARG A 65 9.23 -5.13 1.14
N GLU A 66 9.21 -4.67 2.39
CA GLU A 66 8.30 -5.17 3.43
C GLU A 66 6.86 -4.71 3.20
N LEU A 67 6.66 -3.51 2.64
CA LEU A 67 5.33 -3.06 2.18
C LEU A 67 4.81 -3.94 1.03
N ARG A 68 5.65 -4.22 0.03
CA ARG A 68 5.31 -5.15 -1.05
C ARG A 68 4.93 -6.53 -0.52
N VAL A 69 5.73 -7.09 0.40
CA VAL A 69 5.44 -8.38 1.04
C VAL A 69 4.12 -8.31 1.80
N SER A 70 3.86 -7.25 2.57
CA SER A 70 2.62 -7.09 3.33
C SER A 70 1.40 -7.10 2.42
N LEU A 71 1.46 -6.37 1.30
CA LEU A 71 0.39 -6.38 0.31
C LEU A 71 0.18 -7.79 -0.26
N MET A 72 1.24 -8.49 -0.67
CA MET A 72 1.09 -9.85 -1.19
C MET A 72 0.53 -10.83 -0.15
N VAL A 73 0.88 -10.66 1.14
CA VAL A 73 0.28 -11.46 2.21
C VAL A 73 -1.21 -11.15 2.38
N LYS A 74 -1.61 -9.87 2.34
CA LYS A 74 -3.02 -9.43 2.38
C LYS A 74 -3.81 -10.01 1.21
N LEU A 75 -3.22 -10.04 0.02
CA LEU A 75 -3.80 -10.61 -1.20
C LEU A 75 -3.74 -12.15 -1.26
N ASN A 76 -3.38 -12.82 -0.17
CA ASN A 76 -3.35 -14.28 -0.05
C ASN A 76 -2.37 -15.03 -0.98
N TYR A 77 -1.30 -14.38 -1.47
CA TYR A 77 -0.26 -15.08 -2.22
C TYR A 77 0.46 -16.13 -1.37
N ASP A 78 0.88 -17.23 -2.01
CA ASP A 78 1.65 -18.26 -1.32
C ASP A 78 3.05 -17.77 -0.95
N THR A 79 3.58 -18.30 0.15
CA THR A 79 4.94 -18.05 0.62
C THR A 79 5.99 -18.22 -0.48
N ARG A 80 5.84 -19.25 -1.32
CA ARG A 80 6.79 -19.53 -2.41
C ARG A 80 6.65 -18.53 -3.55
N GLU A 81 5.45 -18.05 -3.83
CA GLU A 81 5.20 -17.02 -4.84
C GLU A 81 5.79 -15.68 -4.41
N ILE A 82 5.59 -15.29 -3.15
CA ILE A 82 6.18 -14.08 -2.58
C ILE A 82 7.71 -14.17 -2.64
N ALA A 83 8.29 -15.28 -2.20
CA ALA A 83 9.74 -15.48 -2.19
C ALA A 83 10.33 -15.36 -3.61
N ARG A 84 9.70 -15.99 -4.62
CA ARG A 84 10.09 -15.86 -6.03
C ARG A 84 9.99 -14.42 -6.54
N SER A 85 8.87 -13.74 -6.26
CA SER A 85 8.61 -12.36 -6.71
C SER A 85 9.62 -11.33 -6.17
N ILE A 86 10.19 -11.59 -4.99
CA ILE A 86 11.20 -10.72 -4.37
C ILE A 86 12.63 -11.29 -4.44
N GLY A 87 12.84 -12.37 -5.20
CA GLY A 87 14.16 -12.93 -5.51
C GLY A 87 14.89 -13.56 -4.32
N ILE A 88 14.20 -14.30 -3.45
CA ILE A 88 14.80 -15.01 -2.30
C ILE A 88 14.31 -16.44 -2.16
N SER A 89 15.01 -17.20 -1.31
CA SER A 89 14.56 -18.52 -0.87
C SER A 89 13.43 -18.42 0.15
N THR A 90 12.71 -19.54 0.34
CA THR A 90 11.72 -19.71 1.41
C THR A 90 12.33 -19.45 2.80
N ARG A 91 13.57 -19.89 3.05
CA ARG A 91 14.33 -19.56 4.26
C ARG A 91 14.58 -18.05 4.42
N GLY A 92 14.89 -17.36 3.32
CA GLY A 92 14.98 -15.90 3.32
C GLY A 92 13.65 -15.24 3.71
N MET A 93 12.54 -15.83 3.29
CA MET A 93 11.20 -15.37 3.63
C MET A 93 10.89 -15.52 5.13
N GLU A 94 11.34 -16.60 5.77
CA GLU A 94 11.24 -16.76 7.24
C GLU A 94 11.95 -15.63 7.99
N SER A 95 13.16 -15.26 7.54
CA SER A 95 13.91 -14.14 8.10
C SER A 95 13.17 -12.80 7.94
N ILE A 96 12.53 -12.57 6.78
CA ILE A 96 11.66 -11.40 6.57
C ILE A 96 10.48 -11.43 7.53
N ARG A 97 9.77 -12.55 7.66
CA ARG A 97 8.63 -12.66 8.60
C ARG A 97 9.03 -12.35 10.03
N TYR A 98 10.16 -12.90 10.48
CA TYR A 98 10.67 -12.63 11.83
C TYR A 98 10.92 -11.12 12.04
N ARG A 99 11.59 -10.46 11.09
CA ARG A 99 11.81 -9.01 11.17
C ARG A 99 10.52 -8.21 11.12
N MET A 100 9.60 -8.57 10.22
CA MET A 100 8.30 -7.92 10.09
C MET A 100 7.49 -8.07 11.38
N HIS A 101 7.46 -9.25 11.99
CA HIS A 101 6.77 -9.48 13.25
C HIS A 101 7.27 -8.56 14.37
N ARG A 102 8.59 -8.35 14.44
CA ARG A 102 9.22 -7.40 15.38
C ARG A 102 8.86 -5.95 15.05
N LYS A 103 8.93 -5.55 13.78
CA LYS A 103 8.61 -4.18 13.33
C LYS A 103 7.14 -3.82 13.52
N LEU A 104 6.25 -4.79 13.32
CA LEU A 104 4.82 -4.67 13.49
C LEU A 104 4.38 -4.71 14.96
N GLY A 105 5.30 -5.04 15.89
CA GLY A 105 5.01 -5.14 17.31
C GLY A 105 4.00 -6.24 17.66
N LEU A 106 3.99 -7.35 16.92
CA LEU A 106 3.01 -8.42 17.12
C LEU A 106 3.38 -9.31 18.31
N ASP A 107 2.36 -9.82 18.99
CA ASP A 107 2.49 -10.89 19.99
C ASP A 107 2.88 -12.21 19.32
N LYS A 108 3.57 -13.09 20.07
CA LYS A 108 4.14 -14.36 19.56
C LYS A 108 3.14 -15.25 18.82
N HIS A 109 1.86 -15.16 19.14
CA HIS A 109 0.80 -15.98 18.56
C HIS A 109 0.00 -15.27 17.46
N LYS A 110 0.21 -13.97 17.25
CA LYS A 110 -0.53 -13.20 16.26
C LYS A 110 0.12 -13.33 14.89
N SER A 111 -0.59 -13.96 13.97
CA SER A 111 -0.14 -14.08 12.59
C SER A 111 -0.10 -12.70 11.91
N ILE A 112 0.99 -12.44 11.16
CA ILE A 112 1.11 -11.25 10.30
C ILE A 112 -0.10 -11.19 9.35
N LYS A 113 -0.54 -12.32 8.79
CA LYS A 113 -1.68 -12.36 7.87
C LYS A 113 -2.96 -11.83 8.53
N THR A 114 -3.26 -12.32 9.74
CA THR A 114 -4.45 -11.91 10.50
C THR A 114 -4.37 -10.42 10.84
N TYR A 115 -3.21 -9.95 11.31
CA TYR A 115 -3.00 -8.54 11.61
C TYR A 115 -3.22 -7.63 10.39
N LEU A 116 -2.67 -8.00 9.23
CA LEU A 116 -2.83 -7.22 8.00
C LEU A 116 -4.28 -7.22 7.49
N ALA A 117 -4.99 -8.34 7.66
CA ALA A 117 -6.41 -8.43 7.32
C ALA A 117 -7.27 -7.55 8.22
N GLU A 118 -7.05 -7.55 9.54
CA GLU A 118 -7.73 -6.66 10.49
C GLU A 118 -7.49 -5.19 10.13
N LEU A 119 -6.23 -4.81 9.85
CA LEU A 119 -5.88 -3.44 9.47
C LEU A 119 -6.53 -2.99 8.15
N ALA A 120 -6.75 -3.92 7.22
CA ALA A 120 -7.42 -3.63 5.96
C ALA A 120 -8.95 -3.46 6.13
N SER A 121 -9.56 -4.20 7.06
CA SER A 121 -10.99 -4.19 7.33
C SER A 121 -11.45 -3.07 8.27
N GLU A 122 -10.53 -2.36 8.95
CA GLU A 122 -10.83 -1.14 9.68
C GLU A 122 -11.23 -0.02 8.69
N THR A 123 -12.51 0.02 8.33
CA THR A 123 -13.14 1.17 7.67
C THR A 123 -13.22 2.31 8.69
N ILE A 124 -12.70 3.48 8.32
CA ILE A 124 -12.99 4.74 9.03
C ILE A 124 -14.32 5.25 8.47
#